data_AF-A0A524B9G0-F1
#
_entry.id   AF-A0A524B9G0-F1
#
_cell.length_a   1.000
_cell.length_b   1.000
_cell.length_c   1.000
_cell.angle_alpha   90.00
_cell.angle_beta   90.00
_cell.angle_gamma   90.00
#
_symmetry.space_group_name_H-M   'P 1'
#
loop_
_entity.id
_entity.type
_entity.pdbx_description
1 polymer ?
#
loop_
_entity_poly.entity_id
_entity_poly.type
_entity_poly.pdbx_seq_one_letter_code
_entity_poly.pdbx_strand_id
1 'polypeptide(L)'
;MAERMDSLAREQPGFLGVRSVRDPHTGEGITVSYWRDDASARAWKQDAEHREAQRRGRDDWYADYSTVVAAVERHYSRSAE
;
A
#
# COMPACT_ATOMS: atom_id res chain seq x y z
N MET A 1 3.78 12.80 -1.28
CA MET A 1 4.36 11.45 -1.53
C MET A 1 3.30 10.37 -1.61
N ALA A 2 2.36 10.30 -0.65
CA ALA A 2 1.30 9.29 -0.64
C ALA A 2 0.46 9.24 -1.94
N GLU A 3 0.04 10.39 -2.47
CA GLU A 3 -0.73 10.46 -3.72
C GLU A 3 0.06 9.94 -4.94
N ARG A 4 1.36 10.26 -5.03
CA ARG A 4 2.22 9.77 -6.13
C ARG A 4 2.39 8.26 -6.07
N MET A 5 2.56 7.70 -4.88
CA MET A 5 2.66 6.25 -4.70
C MET A 5 1.34 5.55 -5.01
N ASP A 6 0.19 6.17 -4.71
CA ASP A 6 -1.13 5.65 -5.11
C ASP A 6 -1.27 5.67 -6.65
N SER A 7 -0.95 6.79 -7.30
CA SER A 7 -0.99 6.87 -8.78
C SER A 7 -0.10 5.82 -9.44
N LEU A 8 1.14 5.67 -8.98
CA LEU A 8 2.07 4.67 -9.54
C LEU A 8 1.62 3.25 -9.30
N ALA A 9 1.08 2.95 -8.10
CA ALA A 9 0.55 1.62 -7.80
C ALA A 9 -0.62 1.27 -8.74
N ARG A 10 -1.49 2.23 -9.05
CA ARG A 10 -2.62 2.06 -9.98
C ARG A 10 -2.19 1.75 -11.42
N GLU A 11 -1.01 2.18 -11.82
CA GLU A 11 -0.45 1.91 -13.14
C GLU A 11 0.19 0.51 -13.24
N GLN A 12 0.43 -0.15 -12.11
CA GLN A 12 1.10 -1.45 -12.10
C GLN A 12 0.18 -2.59 -12.58
N PRO A 13 0.71 -3.52 -13.40
CA PRO A 13 -0.02 -4.74 -13.75
C PRO A 13 -0.46 -5.50 -12.51
N GLY A 14 -1.75 -5.86 -12.45
CA GLY A 14 -2.30 -6.66 -11.37
C GLY A 14 -2.69 -5.87 -10.11
N PHE A 15 -2.61 -4.53 -10.11
CA PHE A 15 -3.19 -3.72 -9.05
C PHE A 15 -4.73 -3.83 -9.05
N LEU A 16 -5.32 -4.02 -7.86
CA LEU A 16 -6.77 -4.16 -7.68
C LEU A 16 -7.37 -3.02 -6.84
N GLY A 17 -6.55 -2.29 -6.08
CA GLY A 17 -7.02 -1.19 -5.26
C GLY A 17 -6.09 -0.92 -4.08
N VAL A 18 -6.30 0.23 -3.43
CA VAL A 18 -5.62 0.58 -2.18
C VAL A 18 -6.62 1.20 -1.22
N ARG A 19 -6.43 0.93 0.07
CA ARG A 19 -7.15 1.61 1.15
C ARG A 19 -6.14 2.11 2.16
N SER A 20 -6.21 3.39 2.47
CA SER A 20 -5.38 4.01 3.48
C SER A 20 -6.24 4.70 4.51
N VAL A 21 -5.92 4.50 5.79
CA VAL A 21 -6.50 5.23 6.91
C VAL A 21 -5.36 5.77 7.77
N ARG A 22 -5.59 6.93 8.38
CA ARG A 22 -4.64 7.56 9.30
C ARG A 22 -5.41 8.11 10.48
N ASP A 23 -4.95 7.81 11.68
CA ASP A 23 -5.43 8.41 12.91
C ASP A 23 -4.92 9.86 12.97
N PRO A 24 -5.81 10.88 13.03
CA PRO A 24 -5.41 12.27 13.06
C PRO A 24 -4.82 12.72 14.41
N HIS A 25 -5.01 11.94 15.48
CA HIS A 25 -4.56 12.24 16.83
C HIS A 25 -3.24 11.56 17.17
N THR A 26 -3.07 10.29 16.80
CA THR A 26 -1.83 9.52 17.05
C THR A 26 -0.85 9.59 15.88
N GLY A 27 -1.34 9.92 14.68
CA GLY A 27 -0.54 9.90 13.45
C GLY A 27 -0.31 8.49 12.88
N GLU A 28 -0.74 7.43 13.57
CA GLU A 28 -0.63 6.05 13.10
C GLU A 28 -1.45 5.83 11.82
N GLY A 29 -0.95 5.01 10.92
CA GLY A 29 -1.61 4.79 9.63
C GLY A 29 -1.44 3.37 9.14
N ILE A 30 -2.49 2.87 8.49
CA ILE A 30 -2.48 1.58 7.81
C ILE A 30 -2.80 1.84 6.35
N THR A 31 -1.96 1.29 5.47
CA THR A 31 -2.19 1.25 4.02
C THR A 31 -2.19 -0.20 3.57
N VAL A 32 -3.31 -0.63 2.99
CA VAL A 32 -3.47 -1.97 2.40
C VAL A 32 -3.61 -1.81 0.89
N SER A 33 -2.73 -2.46 0.13
CA SER A 33 -2.85 -2.55 -1.33
C SER A 33 -3.22 -3.97 -1.72
N TYR A 34 -4.15 -4.09 -2.67
CA TYR A 34 -4.67 -5.35 -3.17
C TYR A 34 -4.08 -5.64 -4.55
N TRP A 35 -3.63 -6.86 -4.74
CA TRP A 35 -2.95 -7.31 -5.94
C TRP A 35 -3.55 -8.63 -6.39
N ARG A 36 -3.57 -8.87 -7.70
CA ARG A 36 -4.06 -10.11 -8.31
C ARG A 36 -3.26 -11.34 -7.85
N ASP A 37 -1.95 -11.17 -7.66
CA ASP A 37 -1.03 -12.22 -7.28
C ASP A 37 0.22 -11.66 -6.58
N ASP A 38 0.94 -12.52 -5.85
CA ASP A 38 2.17 -12.15 -5.12
C ASP A 38 3.28 -11.67 -6.07
N ALA A 39 3.33 -12.18 -7.30
CA ALA A 39 4.32 -11.75 -8.29
C ALA A 39 4.13 -10.27 -8.67
N SER A 40 2.88 -9.84 -8.87
CA SER A 40 2.52 -8.45 -9.15
C SER A 40 2.86 -7.54 -7.95
N ALA A 41 2.54 -7.98 -6.73
CA ALA A 41 2.89 -7.25 -5.51
C ALA A 41 4.42 -7.10 -5.33
N ARG A 42 5.18 -8.16 -5.64
CA ARG A 42 6.66 -8.12 -5.62
C ARG A 42 7.23 -7.21 -6.67
N ALA A 43 6.68 -7.21 -7.89
CA ALA A 43 7.11 -6.30 -8.96
C ALA A 43 6.93 -4.85 -8.51
N TRP A 44 5.79 -4.51 -7.92
CA TRP A 44 5.57 -3.18 -7.34
C TRP A 44 6.55 -2.84 -6.20
N LYS A 45 6.86 -3.80 -5.32
CA LYS A 45 7.87 -3.57 -4.27
C LYS A 45 9.27 -3.27 -4.85
N GLN A 46 9.57 -3.76 -6.05
CA GLN A 46 10.85 -3.55 -6.71
C GLN A 46 10.93 -2.25 -7.52
N ASP A 47 9.81 -1.57 -7.72
CA ASP A 47 9.74 -0.28 -8.40
C ASP A 47 10.71 0.74 -7.77
N ALA A 48 11.40 1.49 -8.64
CA ALA A 48 12.50 2.36 -8.23
C ALA A 48 12.00 3.57 -7.42
N GLU A 49 10.87 4.19 -7.81
CA GLU A 49 10.28 5.30 -7.07
C GLU A 49 9.70 4.81 -5.74
N HIS A 50 9.12 3.62 -5.71
CA HIS A 50 8.63 3.01 -4.47
C HIS A 50 9.76 2.68 -3.48
N ARG A 51 10.91 2.18 -3.98
CA ARG A 51 12.10 1.94 -3.15
C ARG A 51 12.69 3.22 -2.57
N GLU A 52 12.73 4.29 -3.36
CA GLU A 52 13.17 5.61 -2.91
C GLU A 52 12.23 6.17 -1.85
N ALA A 53 10.91 6.04 -2.04
CA ALA A 53 9.92 6.45 -1.06
C ALA A 53 10.02 5.65 0.24
N GLN A 54 10.29 4.34 0.18
CA GLN A 54 10.54 3.52 1.37
C GLN A 54 11.83 3.93 2.11
N ARG A 55 12.90 4.28 1.37
CA ARG A 55 14.15 4.77 1.97
C ARG A 55 13.90 6.06 2.75
N ARG A 56 13.29 7.06 2.09
CA ARG A 56 12.93 8.33 2.73
C ARG A 56 11.93 8.16 3.88
N GLY A 57 10.98 7.23 3.75
CA GLY A 57 10.05 6.91 4.82
C GLY A 57 10.76 6.41 6.08
N ARG A 58 11.76 5.52 5.93
CA ARG A 58 12.57 5.03 7.06
C ARG A 58 13.45 6.12 7.68
N ASP A 59 14.04 6.96 6.84
CA ASP A 59 15.01 7.94 7.32
C ASP A 59 14.32 9.15 7.97
N ASP A 60 13.16 9.56 7.47
CA ASP A 60 12.56 10.85 7.82
C ASP A 60 11.18 10.77 8.53
N TRP A 61 10.43 9.65 8.47
CA TRP A 61 9.00 9.65 8.87
C TRP A 61 8.54 8.52 9.80
N TYR A 62 9.12 7.33 9.70
CA TYR A 62 8.66 6.15 10.45
C TYR A 62 9.69 5.73 11.50
N ALA A 63 9.35 5.91 12.77
CA ALA A 63 10.13 5.34 13.88
C ALA A 63 10.06 3.80 13.89
N ASP A 64 8.95 3.23 13.43
CA ASP A 64 8.75 1.81 13.23
C ASP A 64 7.65 1.56 12.19
N TYR A 65 7.74 0.46 11.43
CA TYR A 65 6.65 -0.03 10.57
C TYR A 65 6.79 -1.53 10.31
N SER A 66 5.67 -2.20 10.05
CA SER A 66 5.65 -3.59 9.62
C SER A 66 4.90 -3.75 8.29
N THR A 67 5.21 -4.80 7.55
CA THR A 67 4.51 -5.13 6.30
C THR A 67 4.13 -6.59 6.34
N VAL A 68 2.84 -6.86 6.12
CA VAL A 68 2.29 -8.21 6.05
C VAL A 68 1.78 -8.46 4.64
N VAL A 69 2.11 -9.63 4.10
CA VAL A 69 1.56 -10.13 2.84
C VAL A 69 0.63 -11.29 3.17
N ALA A 70 -0.62 -11.19 2.73
CA ALA A 70 -1.65 -12.17 3.02
C ALA A 70 -2.51 -12.45 1.77
N ALA A 71 -2.98 -13.69 1.64
CA ALA A 71 -3.94 -14.07 0.61
C ALA A 71 -5.36 -13.75 1.09
N VAL A 72 -6.17 -13.15 0.22
CA VAL A 72 -7.59 -12.90 0.49
C VAL A 72 -8.40 -14.07 -0.05
N GLU A 73 -8.94 -14.88 0.85
CA GLU A 73 -9.77 -16.03 0.48
C GLU A 73 -11.20 -15.61 0.09
N ARG A 74 -11.74 -14.58 0.76
CA ARG A 74 -13.11 -14.08 0.57
C ARG A 74 -13.17 -12.59 0.88
N HIS A 75 -13.98 -11.86 0.12
CA HIS A 75 -14.31 -10.46 0.38
C HIS A 75 -15.82 -10.26 0.23
N TYR A 76 -16.45 -9.75 1.28
CA TYR A 76 -17.86 -9.40 1.30
C TYR A 76 -18.00 -7.89 1.44
N SER A 77 -18.83 -7.28 0.61
CA SER A 77 -19.15 -5.85 0.69
C SER A 77 -20.66 -5.67 0.76
N ARG A 78 -21.11 -4.79 1.66
CA ARG A 78 -22.49 -4.30 1.68
C ARG A 78 -22.48 -2.82 1.37
N SER A 79 -22.98 -2.46 0.20
CA SER A 79 -23.29 -1.07 -0.12
C SER A 79 -24.72 -0.81 0.32
N ALA A 80 -24.96 0.20 1.16
CA ALA A 80 -26.29 0.79 1.26
C ALA A 80 -26.42 1.76 0.09
N GLU A 81 -27.53 1.67 -0.66
CA GLU A 81 -27.92 2.72 -1.60
C GLU A 81 -28.14 4.06 -0.87
#